data_AF-A0A7U9X4I4-F1
#
_entry.id   AF-A0A7U9X4I4-F1
#
_cell.length_a   1.000
_cell.length_b   1.000
_cell.length_c   1.000
_cell.angle_alpha   90.00
_cell.angle_beta   90.00
_cell.angle_gamma   90.00
#
_symmetry.space_group_name_H-M   'P 1'
#
loop_
_entity.id
_entity.type
_entity.pdbx_description
1 polymer ?
#
loop_
_entity_poly.entity_id
_entity_poly.type
_entity_poly.pdbx_seq_one_letter_code
_entity_poly.pdbx_strand_id
1 'polypeptide(L)'
;MKYVFFYDETEHSRKINYKTVTANNYCDNFMTGIVGWKAEENDCVSDRYLAFESKYAYRKKDGELKSQTMKTKDFSLGFASLNNHTIEFYEDLVSLFDEKIIIYFSVFSKIEYVISQLFVNYHNSMFVDVDYMKYSIIKAINVYQPQNVIETIYKEPQIFVNELRSFLEDRIIKNQANSILKEHENKAFEEILVLLDDTETSETLDWAYFASFAGFKKLLIEMNIVNYRLMLDREGEEAHTLNAAINEGLQNVTEEDSREYVGLRMADMLVGLISRLMQSLKISLNGDYKDGKIKKTLLDSGWFALNQKQLGLYKKLYQVICRNNDYWYKSYAGIYSDDLVAFVALLQFMNHFSDAEEICSSKLEMQPEYYNAFVCERLSERYKIMRNKLPIDPIANDDKDCFYNQRGAKVYKDINRQSMLPLHSGQNEFYVLSVGFSRNGIPLVTISENEQPKCYRLPDEYGDWTMTVVGFANMGERLFPAKVLFSLIDGRYLVDIL
;
A
#
# COMPACT_ATOMS: atom_id res chain seq x y z
N MET A 1 6.47 -15.86 23.02
CA MET A 1 7.68 -16.05 22.18
C MET A 1 8.22 -14.68 21.81
N LYS A 2 9.54 -14.46 21.88
CA LYS A 2 10.15 -13.14 21.62
C LYS A 2 10.60 -13.04 20.17
N TYR A 3 10.21 -11.96 19.49
CA TYR A 3 10.65 -11.61 18.14
C TYR A 3 11.66 -10.45 18.16
N VAL A 4 12.50 -10.41 17.15
CA VAL A 4 13.38 -9.27 16.84
C VAL A 4 13.10 -8.82 15.41
N PHE A 5 12.92 -7.51 15.22
CA PHE A 5 12.65 -6.87 13.95
C PHE A 5 13.66 -5.75 13.70
N PHE A 6 14.00 -5.54 12.44
CA PHE A 6 15.01 -4.61 11.97
C PHE A 6 14.43 -3.81 10.83
N TYR A 7 14.48 -2.48 10.92
CA TYR A 7 13.92 -1.54 9.96
C TYR A 7 15.02 -0.79 9.24
N ASP A 8 14.87 -0.66 7.93
CA ASP A 8 15.62 0.30 7.12
C ASP A 8 14.70 0.89 6.04
N GLU A 9 15.13 1.98 5.42
CA GLU A 9 14.37 2.74 4.44
C GLU A 9 15.22 3.18 3.26
N THR A 10 14.55 3.55 2.17
CA THR A 10 15.24 4.01 0.97
C THR A 10 14.38 5.02 0.22
N GLU A 11 15.05 5.82 -0.61
CA GLU A 11 14.44 6.94 -1.33
C GLU A 11 13.78 7.96 -0.39
N HIS A 12 14.37 8.19 0.78
CA HIS A 12 13.89 9.17 1.74
C HIS A 12 14.07 10.60 1.23
N SER A 13 13.14 11.47 1.61
CA SER A 13 13.24 12.92 1.41
C SER A 13 12.81 13.62 2.68
N ARG A 14 13.76 14.15 3.46
CA ARG A 14 13.45 14.84 4.72
C ARG A 14 12.48 16.02 4.53
N LYS A 15 12.58 16.70 3.38
CA LYS A 15 11.67 17.75 2.96
C LYS A 15 11.21 17.51 1.53
N ILE A 16 9.90 17.52 1.32
CA ILE A 16 9.32 17.50 0.00
C ILE A 16 9.09 18.96 -0.41
N ASN A 17 9.96 19.46 -1.28
CA ASN A 17 9.84 20.81 -1.83
C ASN A 17 10.09 20.77 -3.35
N TYR A 18 9.88 21.92 -4.01
CA TYR A 18 10.07 22.06 -5.45
C TYR A 18 11.42 21.53 -5.94
N LYS A 19 12.53 21.79 -5.23
CA LYS A 19 13.87 21.30 -5.62
C LYS A 19 13.97 19.78 -5.50
N THR A 20 13.35 19.20 -4.48
CA THR A 20 13.33 17.74 -4.27
C THR A 20 12.60 17.06 -5.43
N VAL A 21 11.38 17.50 -5.76
CA VAL A 21 10.52 16.82 -6.74
C VAL A 21 10.95 17.03 -8.20
N THR A 22 11.75 18.08 -8.47
CA THR A 22 12.31 18.35 -9.81
C THR A 22 13.74 17.84 -9.98
N ALA A 23 14.32 17.20 -8.97
CA ALA A 23 15.67 16.65 -9.07
C ALA A 23 15.74 15.50 -10.08
N ASN A 24 16.83 15.41 -10.84
CA ASN A 24 17.03 14.35 -11.85
C ASN A 24 17.00 12.93 -11.26
N ASN A 25 17.35 12.79 -9.98
CA ASN A 25 17.36 11.54 -9.24
C ASN A 25 16.13 11.37 -8.33
N TYR A 26 15.10 12.20 -8.50
CA TYR A 26 13.89 12.09 -7.69
C TYR A 26 13.17 10.77 -7.95
N CYS A 27 12.90 10.04 -6.86
CA CYS A 27 11.97 8.93 -6.85
C CYS A 27 10.73 9.31 -6.05
N ASP A 28 9.54 9.17 -6.64
CA ASP A 28 8.29 9.47 -5.94
C ASP A 28 8.02 8.50 -4.78
N ASN A 29 8.37 7.21 -4.95
CA ASN A 29 8.13 6.22 -3.90
C ASN A 29 9.14 6.40 -2.77
N PHE A 30 8.64 6.59 -1.57
CA PHE A 30 9.36 6.29 -0.33
C PHE A 30 9.10 4.82 0.04
N MET A 31 10.15 4.10 0.41
CA MET A 31 10.05 2.66 0.69
C MET A 31 10.72 2.30 1.99
N THR A 32 10.09 1.39 2.73
CA THR A 32 10.64 0.85 3.99
C THR A 32 10.65 -0.65 3.94
N GLY A 33 11.66 -1.28 4.54
CA GLY A 33 11.74 -2.72 4.74
C GLY A 33 11.89 -3.03 6.22
N ILE A 34 11.14 -4.00 6.70
CA ILE A 34 11.35 -4.61 8.02
C ILE A 34 11.57 -6.10 7.81
N VAL A 35 12.66 -6.60 8.37
CA VAL A 35 12.93 -8.04 8.44
C VAL A 35 12.91 -8.46 9.90
N GLY A 36 12.42 -9.65 10.21
CA GLY A 36 12.42 -10.14 11.57
C GLY A 36 12.29 -11.64 11.70
N TRP A 37 12.61 -12.14 12.87
CA TRP A 37 12.58 -13.56 13.18
C TRP A 37 12.40 -13.77 14.68
N LYS A 38 12.21 -15.02 15.08
CA LYS A 38 12.18 -15.41 16.49
C LYS A 38 13.59 -15.24 17.06
N ALA A 39 13.71 -14.73 18.29
CA ALA A 39 15.02 -14.50 18.91
C ALA A 39 15.92 -15.76 18.98
N GLU A 40 15.34 -16.97 19.00
CA GLU A 40 16.07 -18.24 18.96
C GLU A 40 16.78 -18.53 17.62
N GLU A 41 16.36 -17.89 16.53
CA GLU A 41 16.96 -18.05 15.19
C GLU A 41 18.12 -17.07 14.95
N ASN A 42 18.42 -16.20 15.91
CA ASN A 42 19.35 -15.08 15.72
C ASN A 42 20.74 -15.51 15.25
N ASP A 43 21.33 -16.51 15.90
CA ASP A 43 22.68 -16.96 15.57
C ASP A 43 22.72 -17.59 14.17
N CYS A 44 21.74 -18.44 13.85
CA CYS A 44 21.65 -19.09 12.55
C CYS A 44 21.47 -18.09 11.39
N VAL A 45 20.59 -17.10 11.55
CA VAL A 45 20.37 -16.06 10.55
C VAL A 45 21.62 -15.18 10.41
N SER A 46 22.24 -14.81 11.54
CA SER A 46 23.43 -13.96 11.55
C SER A 46 24.62 -14.63 10.87
N ASP A 47 24.89 -15.90 11.19
CA ASP A 47 26.00 -16.66 10.60
C ASP A 47 25.84 -16.79 9.08
N ARG A 48 24.61 -17.06 8.60
CA ARG A 48 24.31 -17.12 7.16
C ARG A 48 24.55 -15.78 6.48
N TYR A 49 24.10 -14.68 7.08
CA TYR A 49 24.30 -13.35 6.52
C TYR A 49 25.79 -12.96 6.50
N LEU A 50 26.54 -13.23 7.58
CA LEU A 50 27.97 -12.95 7.66
C LEU A 50 28.79 -13.77 6.66
N ALA A 51 28.40 -15.03 6.40
CA ALA A 51 29.00 -15.84 5.34
C ALA A 51 28.77 -15.23 3.95
N PHE A 52 27.54 -14.75 3.68
CA PHE A 52 27.21 -14.01 2.47
C PHE A 52 28.04 -12.72 2.35
N GLU A 53 28.10 -11.89 3.39
CA GLU A 53 28.90 -10.66 3.38
C GLU A 53 30.40 -10.93 3.17
N SER A 54 30.91 -12.04 3.70
CA SER A 54 32.30 -12.46 3.53
C SER A 54 32.59 -12.87 2.08
N LYS A 55 31.67 -13.63 1.45
CA LYS A 55 31.75 -13.98 0.03
C LYS A 55 31.81 -12.75 -0.89
N TYR A 56 31.08 -11.70 -0.53
CA TYR A 56 30.97 -10.47 -1.32
C TYR A 56 31.69 -9.26 -0.70
N ALA A 57 32.74 -9.50 0.10
CA ALA A 57 33.45 -8.45 0.82
C ALA A 57 34.00 -7.34 -0.09
N TYR A 58 34.36 -7.66 -1.33
CA TYR A 58 34.83 -6.69 -2.34
C TYR A 58 33.79 -5.62 -2.73
N ARG A 59 32.51 -5.84 -2.41
CA ARG A 59 31.42 -4.87 -2.66
C ARG A 59 31.22 -3.91 -1.49
N LYS A 60 31.81 -4.18 -0.32
CA LYS A 60 31.63 -3.35 0.87
C LYS A 60 32.10 -1.93 0.65
N LYS A 61 31.37 -0.97 1.23
CA LYS A 61 31.76 0.44 1.35
C LYS A 61 31.78 0.79 2.82
N ASP A 62 32.85 1.44 3.26
CA ASP A 62 33.04 1.85 4.67
C ASP A 62 32.85 0.70 5.68
N GLY A 63 33.23 -0.52 5.27
CA GLY A 63 33.17 -1.72 6.12
C GLY A 63 31.86 -2.53 6.01
N GLU A 64 30.84 -2.02 5.34
CA GLU A 64 29.50 -2.62 5.29
C GLU A 64 29.05 -2.97 3.87
N LEU A 65 28.27 -4.05 3.74
CA LEU A 65 27.58 -4.39 2.50
C LEU A 65 26.15 -3.84 2.59
N LYS A 66 25.91 -2.73 1.89
CA LYS A 66 24.64 -2.01 1.87
C LYS A 66 24.07 -1.88 0.44
N SER A 67 22.78 -1.58 0.33
CA SER A 67 22.03 -1.44 -0.91
C SER A 67 22.54 -0.32 -1.81
N GLN A 68 23.25 0.67 -1.26
CA GLN A 68 23.99 1.70 -2.00
C GLN A 68 25.03 1.14 -2.99
N THR A 69 25.36 -0.14 -2.89
CA THR A 69 26.23 -0.86 -3.83
C THR A 69 25.47 -1.35 -5.08
N MET A 70 24.13 -1.41 -5.02
CA MET A 70 23.24 -1.77 -6.12
C MET A 70 22.95 -0.55 -7.00
N LYS A 71 23.25 -0.65 -8.30
CA LYS A 71 23.05 0.45 -9.24
C LYS A 71 21.80 0.23 -10.06
N THR A 72 20.94 1.25 -10.17
CA THR A 72 19.70 1.18 -10.97
C THR A 72 19.96 0.76 -12.42
N LYS A 73 21.09 1.19 -13.00
CA LYS A 73 21.48 0.82 -14.37
C LYS A 73 21.70 -0.69 -14.58
N ASP A 74 22.02 -1.43 -13.52
CA ASP A 74 22.21 -2.89 -13.62
C ASP A 74 20.86 -3.60 -13.88
N PHE A 75 19.75 -2.91 -13.59
CA PHE A 75 18.38 -3.38 -13.76
C PHE A 75 17.67 -2.75 -14.96
N SER A 76 18.36 -2.17 -15.94
CA SER A 76 17.73 -1.44 -17.06
C SER A 76 16.72 -2.27 -17.87
N LEU A 77 16.83 -3.60 -17.84
CA LEU A 77 15.84 -4.55 -18.40
C LEU A 77 15.39 -5.55 -17.32
N GLY A 78 15.22 -5.07 -16.08
CA GLY A 78 15.00 -5.91 -14.91
C GLY A 78 16.16 -6.87 -14.67
N PHE A 79 15.88 -8.14 -14.38
CA PHE A 79 16.95 -9.15 -14.23
C PHE A 79 17.58 -9.60 -15.57
N ALA A 80 16.98 -9.27 -16.73
CA ALA A 80 17.55 -9.63 -18.03
C ALA A 80 18.87 -8.91 -18.32
N SER A 81 19.08 -7.71 -17.75
CA SER A 81 20.32 -6.95 -17.91
C SER A 81 21.44 -7.36 -16.95
N LEU A 82 21.18 -8.27 -16.01
CA LEU A 82 22.21 -8.75 -15.06
C LEU A 82 23.22 -9.66 -15.75
N ASN A 83 24.51 -9.39 -15.57
CA ASN A 83 25.59 -10.28 -15.99
C ASN A 83 25.78 -11.45 -15.00
N ASN A 84 26.57 -12.46 -15.41
CA ASN A 84 26.81 -13.69 -14.63
C ASN A 84 27.37 -13.47 -13.22
N HIS A 85 28.21 -12.46 -13.00
CA HIS A 85 28.75 -12.18 -11.66
C HIS A 85 27.75 -11.44 -10.78
N THR A 86 26.93 -10.58 -11.36
CA THR A 86 25.92 -9.82 -10.63
C THR A 86 24.69 -10.66 -10.30
N ILE A 87 24.29 -11.59 -11.17
CA ILE A 87 23.16 -12.48 -10.89
C ILE A 87 23.43 -13.41 -9.71
N GLU A 88 24.61 -14.00 -9.61
CA GLU A 88 24.96 -14.91 -8.49
C GLU A 88 24.83 -14.18 -7.14
N PHE A 89 25.27 -12.92 -7.09
CA PHE A 89 25.11 -12.07 -5.91
C PHE A 89 23.65 -11.90 -5.47
N TYR A 90 22.75 -11.62 -6.43
CA TYR A 90 21.33 -11.45 -6.11
C TYR A 90 20.63 -12.79 -5.83
N GLU A 91 21.04 -13.89 -6.48
CA GLU A 91 20.55 -15.23 -6.15
C GLU A 91 20.90 -15.60 -4.70
N ASP A 92 22.14 -15.36 -4.28
CA ASP A 92 22.56 -15.61 -2.91
C ASP A 92 21.85 -14.70 -1.91
N LEU A 93 21.72 -13.40 -2.22
CA LEU A 93 21.02 -12.43 -1.38
C LEU A 93 19.55 -12.84 -1.15
N VAL A 94 18.80 -13.10 -2.22
CA VAL A 94 17.39 -13.48 -2.12
C VAL A 94 17.23 -14.82 -1.39
N SER A 95 18.20 -15.74 -1.52
CA SER A 95 18.18 -17.03 -0.81
C SER A 95 18.43 -16.92 0.70
N LEU A 96 18.80 -15.74 1.21
CA LEU A 96 18.88 -15.52 2.66
C LEU A 96 17.49 -15.48 3.29
N PHE A 97 16.46 -15.10 2.53
CA PHE A 97 15.10 -14.88 3.02
C PHE A 97 14.22 -16.13 2.85
N ASP A 98 14.22 -17.01 3.84
CA ASP A 98 13.32 -18.17 3.87
C ASP A 98 12.08 -17.93 4.75
N GLU A 99 11.27 -18.96 4.96
CA GLU A 99 10.03 -18.88 5.75
C GLU A 99 10.25 -18.47 7.22
N LYS A 100 11.46 -18.65 7.77
CA LYS A 100 11.78 -18.23 9.15
C LYS A 100 11.90 -16.71 9.28
N ILE A 101 12.19 -16.02 8.17
CA ILE A 101 12.36 -14.58 8.15
C ILE A 101 11.05 -13.93 7.71
N ILE A 102 10.41 -13.28 8.68
CA ILE A 102 9.26 -12.42 8.46
C ILE A 102 9.74 -11.19 7.71
N ILE A 103 9.06 -10.88 6.60
CA ILE A 103 9.30 -9.68 5.81
C ILE A 103 8.06 -8.81 5.92
N TYR A 104 8.30 -7.52 6.07
CA TYR A 104 7.34 -6.47 5.88
C TYR A 104 7.95 -5.39 5.00
N PHE A 105 7.18 -4.79 4.10
CA PHE A 105 7.65 -3.62 3.37
C PHE A 105 6.50 -2.66 3.08
N SER A 106 6.83 -1.39 2.93
CA SER A 106 5.84 -0.38 2.58
C SER A 106 6.29 0.51 1.43
N VAL A 107 5.32 1.02 0.68
CA VAL A 107 5.54 1.89 -0.48
C VAL A 107 4.55 3.04 -0.44
N PHE A 108 5.04 4.27 -0.34
CA PHE A 108 4.21 5.47 -0.29
C PHE A 108 4.67 6.52 -1.30
N SER A 109 3.73 7.11 -2.01
CA SER A 109 4.01 8.22 -2.92
C SER A 109 4.22 9.51 -2.12
N LYS A 110 5.32 10.21 -2.41
CA LYS A 110 5.61 11.53 -1.86
C LYS A 110 4.61 12.57 -2.36
N ILE A 111 4.21 12.48 -3.64
CA ILE A 111 3.14 13.32 -4.19
C ILE A 111 1.79 13.00 -3.52
N GLU A 112 1.47 11.73 -3.24
CA GLU A 112 0.25 11.38 -2.50
C GLU A 112 0.16 12.08 -1.15
N TYR A 113 1.25 12.09 -0.38
CA TYR A 113 1.29 12.77 0.92
C TYR A 113 0.95 14.25 0.79
N VAL A 114 1.57 14.95 -0.17
CA VAL A 114 1.33 16.37 -0.40
C VAL A 114 -0.11 16.63 -0.86
N ILE A 115 -0.61 15.87 -1.84
CA ILE A 115 -2.00 16.00 -2.32
C ILE A 115 -3.00 15.69 -1.20
N SER A 116 -2.72 14.71 -0.35
CA SER A 116 -3.59 14.36 0.77
C SER A 116 -3.72 15.49 1.78
N GLN A 117 -2.66 16.27 2.00
CA GLN A 117 -2.66 17.44 2.87
C GLN A 117 -3.42 18.63 2.25
N LEU A 118 -3.19 18.93 0.96
CA LEU A 118 -3.90 20.02 0.26
C LEU A 118 -5.42 19.80 0.24
N PHE A 119 -5.85 18.54 0.10
CA PHE A 119 -7.26 18.15 0.07
C PHE A 119 -7.70 17.46 1.38
N VAL A 120 -7.18 17.89 2.54
CA VAL A 120 -7.50 17.28 3.84
C VAL A 120 -8.98 17.44 4.22
N ASN A 121 -9.61 18.56 3.85
CA ASN A 121 -11.02 18.85 4.13
C ASN A 121 -12.00 18.20 3.14
N TYR A 122 -11.50 17.49 2.12
CA TYR A 122 -12.34 16.77 1.18
C TYR A 122 -12.69 15.41 1.79
N HIS A 123 -13.97 15.06 1.76
CA HIS A 123 -14.48 13.83 2.35
C HIS A 123 -15.32 13.03 1.36
N ASN A 124 -15.18 11.70 1.41
CA ASN A 124 -16.03 10.79 0.65
C ASN A 124 -17.50 10.93 1.08
N SER A 125 -18.41 10.76 0.12
CA SER A 125 -19.85 10.69 0.33
C SER A 125 -20.46 9.72 -0.69
N MET A 126 -21.76 9.44 -0.57
CA MET A 126 -22.47 8.60 -1.54
C MET A 126 -22.43 9.15 -2.98
N PHE A 127 -22.11 10.44 -3.15
CA PHE A 127 -22.06 11.10 -4.47
C PHE A 127 -20.64 11.41 -4.93
N VAL A 128 -19.66 11.40 -4.03
CA VAL A 128 -18.29 11.88 -4.30
C VAL A 128 -17.26 10.91 -3.76
N ASP A 129 -16.41 10.38 -4.63
CA ASP A 129 -15.24 9.59 -4.26
C ASP A 129 -13.97 10.48 -4.29
N VAL A 130 -13.60 11.00 -3.13
CA VAL A 130 -12.44 11.88 -2.95
C VAL A 130 -11.13 11.12 -3.09
N ASP A 131 -11.06 9.86 -2.68
CA ASP A 131 -9.83 9.08 -2.84
C ASP A 131 -9.54 8.82 -4.32
N TYR A 132 -10.59 8.59 -5.12
CA TYR A 132 -10.50 8.50 -6.58
C TYR A 132 -10.02 9.81 -7.20
N MET A 133 -10.55 10.94 -6.75
CA MET A 133 -10.12 12.28 -7.17
C MET A 133 -8.61 12.47 -6.87
N LYS A 134 -8.20 12.23 -5.61
CA LYS A 134 -6.80 12.34 -5.17
C LYS A 134 -5.90 11.42 -5.99
N TYR A 135 -6.23 10.14 -6.12
CA TYR A 135 -5.47 9.17 -6.91
C TYR A 135 -5.28 9.65 -8.35
N SER A 136 -6.33 10.15 -8.99
CA SER A 136 -6.29 10.60 -10.38
C SER A 136 -5.42 11.85 -10.56
N ILE A 137 -5.48 12.79 -9.61
CA ILE A 137 -4.59 13.97 -9.56
C ILE A 137 -3.13 13.52 -9.38
N ILE A 138 -2.85 12.64 -8.41
CA ILE A 138 -1.50 12.12 -8.13
C ILE A 138 -0.94 11.44 -9.38
N LYS A 139 -1.73 10.58 -10.02
CA LYS A 139 -1.36 9.89 -11.25
C LYS A 139 -1.05 10.86 -12.37
N ALA A 140 -1.89 11.88 -12.58
CA ALA A 140 -1.68 12.88 -13.61
C ALA A 140 -0.38 13.67 -13.38
N ILE A 141 -0.11 14.08 -12.14
CA ILE A 141 1.13 14.78 -11.78
C ILE A 141 2.35 13.88 -12.02
N ASN A 142 2.29 12.62 -11.59
CA ASN A 142 3.39 11.66 -11.74
C ASN A 142 3.69 11.31 -13.21
N VAL A 143 2.65 11.21 -14.05
CA VAL A 143 2.78 10.85 -15.47
C VAL A 143 3.23 12.04 -16.32
N TYR A 144 2.63 13.21 -16.13
CA TYR A 144 2.83 14.36 -17.01
C TYR A 144 3.84 15.39 -16.49
N GLN A 145 4.18 15.35 -15.20
CA GLN A 145 5.10 16.29 -14.55
C GLN A 145 4.83 17.77 -14.89
N PRO A 146 3.57 18.26 -14.73
CA PRO A 146 3.21 19.63 -15.07
C PRO A 146 3.93 20.65 -14.19
N GLN A 147 4.89 21.38 -14.76
CA GLN A 147 5.79 22.27 -14.00
C GLN A 147 5.04 23.33 -13.20
N ASN A 148 4.07 24.03 -13.81
CA ASN A 148 3.31 25.08 -13.12
C ASN A 148 2.52 24.53 -11.92
N VAL A 149 1.87 23.37 -12.09
CA VAL A 149 1.12 22.70 -11.00
C VAL A 149 2.07 22.30 -9.88
N ILE A 150 3.22 21.69 -10.22
CA ILE A 150 4.22 21.28 -9.22
C ILE A 150 4.82 22.50 -8.51
N GLU A 151 5.07 23.59 -9.23
CA GLU A 151 5.65 24.82 -8.68
C GLU A 151 4.70 25.52 -7.69
N THR A 152 3.42 25.63 -8.05
CA THR A 152 2.40 26.30 -7.21
C THR A 152 2.17 25.59 -5.89
N ILE A 153 2.25 24.26 -5.82
CA ILE A 153 2.19 23.49 -4.57
C ILE A 153 3.14 24.05 -3.49
N TYR A 154 4.35 24.48 -3.89
CA TYR A 154 5.39 24.89 -2.93
C TYR A 154 5.63 26.39 -2.87
N LYS A 155 5.30 27.14 -3.92
CA LYS A 155 5.59 28.58 -3.99
C LYS A 155 4.36 29.44 -3.81
N GLU A 156 3.23 29.03 -4.38
CA GLU A 156 2.00 29.81 -4.43
C GLU A 156 0.75 28.91 -4.29
N PRO A 157 0.55 28.25 -3.13
CA PRO A 157 -0.50 27.25 -2.96
C PRO A 157 -1.91 27.79 -3.22
N GLN A 158 -2.12 29.10 -3.02
CA GLN A 158 -3.40 29.78 -3.24
C GLN A 158 -3.89 29.76 -4.70
N ILE A 159 -3.00 29.55 -5.68
CA ILE A 159 -3.38 29.41 -7.10
C ILE A 159 -3.26 27.97 -7.60
N PHE A 160 -2.92 27.02 -6.73
CA PHE A 160 -2.75 25.61 -7.09
C PHE A 160 -3.97 25.04 -7.81
N VAL A 161 -5.18 25.28 -7.29
CA VAL A 161 -6.41 24.77 -7.90
C VAL A 161 -6.62 25.33 -9.31
N ASN A 162 -6.31 26.61 -9.53
CA ASN A 162 -6.45 27.24 -10.85
C ASN A 162 -5.47 26.68 -11.88
N GLU A 163 -4.22 26.45 -11.49
CA GLU A 163 -3.23 25.80 -12.35
C GLU A 163 -3.58 24.34 -12.61
N LEU A 164 -4.07 23.62 -11.60
CA LEU A 164 -4.53 22.24 -11.76
C LEU A 164 -5.70 22.16 -12.73
N ARG A 165 -6.72 23.03 -12.59
CA ARG A 165 -7.85 23.13 -13.53
C ARG A 165 -7.36 23.36 -14.96
N SER A 166 -6.53 24.39 -15.15
CA SER A 166 -5.96 24.75 -16.46
C SER A 166 -5.20 23.60 -17.10
N PHE A 167 -4.40 22.88 -16.31
CA PHE A 167 -3.68 21.69 -16.76
C PHE A 167 -4.63 20.56 -17.19
N LEU A 168 -5.66 20.25 -16.38
CA LEU A 168 -6.61 19.18 -16.70
C LEU A 168 -7.42 19.48 -17.96
N GLU A 169 -7.88 20.73 -18.13
CA GLU A 169 -8.59 21.19 -19.33
C GLU A 169 -7.71 21.08 -20.60
N ASP A 170 -6.46 21.56 -20.53
CA ASP A 170 -5.49 21.41 -21.62
C ASP A 170 -5.24 19.93 -21.96
N ARG A 171 -5.14 19.06 -20.94
CA ARG A 171 -4.99 17.62 -21.16
C ARG A 171 -6.20 17.00 -21.85
N ILE A 172 -7.43 17.35 -21.47
CA ILE A 172 -8.65 16.86 -22.12
C ILE A 172 -8.64 17.26 -23.61
N ILE A 173 -8.26 18.49 -23.93
CA ILE A 173 -8.15 18.97 -25.32
C ILE A 173 -7.09 18.15 -26.08
N LYS A 174 -5.89 17.98 -25.51
CA LYS A 174 -4.82 17.17 -26.14
C LYS A 174 -5.22 15.72 -26.33
N ASN A 175 -5.99 15.16 -25.40
CA ASN A 175 -6.49 13.79 -25.44
C ASN A 175 -7.45 13.51 -26.62
N GLN A 176 -8.02 14.55 -27.24
CA GLN A 176 -8.81 14.39 -28.48
C GLN A 176 -8.02 13.78 -29.63
N ALA A 177 -6.68 13.89 -29.62
CA ALA A 177 -5.82 13.22 -30.60
C ALA A 177 -5.92 11.68 -30.54
N ASN A 178 -6.36 11.11 -29.41
CA ASN A 178 -6.71 9.70 -29.29
C ASN A 178 -7.71 9.47 -28.14
N SER A 179 -8.99 9.75 -28.40
CA SER A 179 -10.05 9.66 -27.40
C SER A 179 -10.26 8.24 -26.86
N ILE A 180 -10.07 7.20 -27.68
CA ILE A 180 -10.23 5.81 -27.27
C ILE A 180 -9.20 5.44 -26.20
N LEU A 181 -7.92 5.78 -26.42
CA LEU A 181 -6.86 5.47 -25.45
C LEU A 181 -7.03 6.27 -24.14
N LYS A 182 -7.69 7.43 -24.20
CA LYS A 182 -7.77 8.41 -23.10
C LYS A 182 -9.16 8.56 -22.49
N GLU A 183 -10.13 7.73 -22.87
CA GLU A 183 -11.52 7.82 -22.41
C GLU A 183 -11.64 7.85 -20.88
N HIS A 184 -11.04 6.88 -20.19
CA HIS A 184 -11.07 6.83 -18.73
C HIS A 184 -10.34 8.00 -18.06
N GLU A 185 -9.25 8.49 -18.67
CA GLU A 185 -8.52 9.65 -18.16
C GLU A 185 -9.34 10.93 -18.28
N ASN A 186 -9.98 11.15 -19.45
CA ASN A 186 -10.87 12.29 -19.66
C ASN A 186 -12.03 12.29 -18.67
N LYS A 187 -12.68 11.13 -18.48
CA LYS A 187 -13.78 11.01 -17.51
C LYS A 187 -13.32 11.36 -16.10
N ALA A 188 -12.16 10.86 -15.67
CA ALA A 188 -11.61 11.20 -14.35
C ALA A 188 -11.32 12.70 -14.24
N PHE A 189 -10.75 13.32 -15.29
CA PHE A 189 -10.45 14.76 -15.29
C PHE A 189 -11.72 15.63 -15.27
N GLU A 190 -12.75 15.26 -16.02
CA GLU A 190 -14.06 15.93 -16.00
C GLU A 190 -14.71 15.83 -14.62
N GLU A 191 -14.70 14.65 -13.99
CA GLU A 191 -15.19 14.45 -12.63
C GLU A 191 -14.40 15.32 -11.64
N ILE A 192 -13.07 15.36 -11.73
CA ILE A 192 -12.22 16.24 -10.91
C ILE A 192 -12.61 17.72 -11.12
N LEU A 193 -12.80 18.18 -12.35
CA LEU A 193 -13.14 19.58 -12.66
C LEU A 193 -14.51 20.00 -12.08
N VAL A 194 -15.44 19.07 -11.91
CA VAL A 194 -16.72 19.31 -11.23
C VAL A 194 -16.54 19.43 -9.72
N LEU A 195 -15.60 18.66 -9.14
CA LEU A 195 -15.39 18.57 -7.69
C LEU A 195 -14.42 19.63 -7.13
N LEU A 196 -13.47 20.10 -7.93
CA LEU A 196 -12.44 21.04 -7.48
C LEU A 196 -13.07 22.36 -7.03
N ASP A 197 -12.83 22.76 -5.80
CA ASP A 197 -13.27 24.05 -5.28
C ASP A 197 -12.07 24.87 -4.81
N ASP A 198 -11.68 24.71 -3.55
CA ASP A 198 -10.47 25.29 -2.97
C ASP A 198 -9.62 24.20 -2.26
N THR A 199 -8.45 24.56 -1.78
CA THR A 199 -7.55 23.69 -0.99
C THR A 199 -7.08 24.37 0.28
N GLU A 200 -6.68 23.58 1.27
CA GLU A 200 -6.00 24.12 2.46
C GLU A 200 -4.53 24.41 2.16
N THR A 201 -4.04 25.55 2.63
CA THR A 201 -2.61 25.87 2.57
C THR A 201 -1.91 25.32 3.81
N SER A 202 -1.20 24.19 3.66
CA SER A 202 -0.40 23.66 4.77
C SER A 202 0.76 24.60 5.10
N GLU A 203 0.97 24.89 6.39
CA GLU A 203 2.12 25.70 6.84
C GLU A 203 3.47 24.99 6.54
N THR A 204 3.50 23.66 6.54
CA THR A 204 4.67 22.84 6.18
C THR A 204 4.27 21.52 5.50
N LEU A 205 5.13 21.02 4.60
CA LEU A 205 5.01 19.71 3.93
C LEU A 205 6.17 18.79 4.36
N ASP A 206 6.55 18.85 5.64
CA ASP A 206 7.60 17.98 6.18
C ASP A 206 7.12 16.51 6.14
N TRP A 207 7.99 15.60 5.69
CA TRP A 207 7.62 14.20 5.52
C TRP A 207 7.40 13.52 6.86
N ALA A 208 6.30 12.79 6.97
CA ALA A 208 5.96 12.04 8.17
C ALA A 208 6.07 10.54 7.93
N TYR A 209 6.91 9.87 8.73
CA TYR A 209 7.24 8.44 8.60
C TYR A 209 6.17 7.50 9.18
N PHE A 210 5.02 8.02 9.64
CA PHE A 210 4.01 7.26 10.36
C PHE A 210 3.41 6.10 9.57
N ALA A 211 3.22 6.27 8.27
CA ALA A 211 2.43 5.34 7.46
C ALA A 211 3.07 3.93 7.37
N SER A 212 4.40 3.85 7.36
CA SER A 212 5.13 2.57 7.37
C SER A 212 4.94 1.81 8.69
N PHE A 213 4.88 2.50 9.82
CA PHE A 213 4.68 1.89 11.14
C PHE A 213 3.22 1.50 11.40
N ALA A 214 2.26 2.27 10.86
CA ALA A 214 0.85 1.92 10.92
C ALA A 214 0.56 0.53 10.30
N GLY A 215 1.14 0.26 9.12
CA GLY A 215 1.04 -1.04 8.47
C GLY A 215 1.74 -2.16 9.26
N PHE A 216 2.93 -1.88 9.80
CA PHE A 216 3.67 -2.86 10.60
C PHE A 216 2.93 -3.24 11.89
N LYS A 217 2.27 -2.28 12.55
CA LYS A 217 1.40 -2.54 13.70
C LYS A 217 0.26 -3.48 13.35
N LYS A 218 -0.36 -3.32 12.17
CA LYS A 218 -1.42 -4.23 11.70
C LYS A 218 -0.88 -5.64 11.46
N LEU A 219 0.34 -5.79 10.93
CA LEU A 219 1.02 -7.09 10.81
C LEU A 219 1.26 -7.75 12.18
N LEU A 220 1.77 -6.99 13.17
CA LEU A 220 1.97 -7.52 14.53
C LEU A 220 0.66 -8.03 15.14
N ILE A 221 -0.45 -7.32 14.93
CA ILE A 221 -1.79 -7.74 15.39
C ILE A 221 -2.24 -9.02 14.67
N GLU A 222 -2.12 -9.07 13.34
CA GLU A 222 -2.46 -10.25 12.52
C GLU A 222 -1.70 -11.50 13.00
N MET A 223 -0.40 -11.35 13.26
CA MET A 223 0.49 -12.40 13.76
C MET A 223 0.33 -12.70 15.26
N ASN A 224 -0.47 -11.91 15.98
CA ASN A 224 -0.60 -11.98 17.44
C ASN A 224 0.75 -11.85 18.18
N ILE A 225 1.63 -10.97 17.71
CA ILE A 225 2.94 -10.70 18.31
C ILE A 225 2.84 -9.52 19.27
N VAL A 226 2.97 -9.82 20.56
CA VAL A 226 3.02 -8.82 21.65
C VAL A 226 4.42 -8.64 22.23
N ASN A 227 5.28 -9.66 22.15
CA ASN A 227 6.64 -9.62 22.70
C ASN A 227 7.65 -9.53 21.57
N TYR A 228 8.08 -8.31 21.26
CA TYR A 228 9.07 -8.02 20.23
C TYR A 228 10.01 -6.88 20.64
N ARG A 229 11.15 -6.78 19.95
CA ARG A 229 11.99 -5.58 19.89
C ARG A 229 12.09 -5.13 18.43
N LEU A 230 11.96 -3.83 18.18
CA LEU A 230 12.15 -3.22 16.87
C LEU A 230 13.40 -2.35 16.91
N MET A 231 14.37 -2.64 16.05
CA MET A 231 15.60 -1.88 15.89
C MET A 231 15.53 -1.10 14.58
N LEU A 232 15.77 0.20 14.63
CA LEU A 232 15.79 1.09 13.48
C LEU A 232 17.25 1.45 13.15
N ASP A 233 17.62 1.49 11.87
CA ASP A 233 18.92 2.06 11.49
C ASP A 233 18.91 3.56 11.84
N ARG A 234 20.00 4.04 12.44
CA ARG A 234 20.09 5.43 12.88
C ARG A 234 20.29 6.36 11.68
N GLU A 235 19.24 7.08 11.29
CA GLU A 235 19.30 8.10 10.24
C GLU A 235 19.50 9.52 10.78
N GLY A 236 20.76 9.98 10.82
CA GLY A 236 21.10 11.36 11.19
C GLY A 236 21.07 11.62 12.71
N GLU A 237 21.02 12.91 13.09
CA GLU A 237 21.06 13.34 14.50
C GLU A 237 19.67 13.44 15.15
N GLU A 238 18.61 13.61 14.35
CA GLU A 238 17.24 13.79 14.81
C GLU A 238 16.48 12.46 14.71
N ALA A 239 15.91 12.00 15.83
CA ALA A 239 15.25 10.70 15.94
C ALA A 239 13.81 10.68 15.36
N HIS A 240 13.62 11.23 14.13
CA HIS A 240 12.30 11.35 13.49
C HIS A 240 11.62 10.01 13.28
N THR A 241 12.36 9.03 12.77
CA THR A 241 11.86 7.68 12.48
C THR A 241 11.48 6.94 13.77
N LEU A 242 12.30 7.06 14.83
CA LEU A 242 11.98 6.54 16.16
C LEU A 242 10.73 7.18 16.75
N ASN A 243 10.64 8.52 16.71
CA ASN A 243 9.48 9.24 17.21
C ASN A 243 8.21 8.87 16.44
N ALA A 244 8.31 8.65 15.12
CA ALA A 244 7.19 8.18 14.31
C ALA A 244 6.69 6.80 14.75
N ALA A 245 7.61 5.85 14.98
CA ALA A 245 7.25 4.52 15.49
C ALA A 245 6.55 4.58 16.86
N ILE A 246 7.07 5.40 17.78
CA ILE A 246 6.50 5.58 19.13
C ILE A 246 5.12 6.23 19.06
N ASN A 247 4.95 7.27 18.22
CA ASN A 247 3.67 7.97 18.04
C ASN A 247 2.59 7.06 17.43
N GLU A 248 2.96 6.13 16.56
CA GLU A 248 2.05 5.07 16.06
C GLU A 248 1.71 4.02 17.13
N GLY A 249 2.33 4.12 18.31
CA GLY A 249 2.08 3.26 19.46
C GLY A 249 2.84 1.93 19.41
N LEU A 250 3.94 1.84 18.64
CA LEU A 250 4.86 0.72 18.73
C LEU A 250 5.67 0.81 20.02
N GLN A 251 5.88 -0.34 20.66
CA GLN A 251 6.65 -0.48 21.89
C GLN A 251 8.01 -1.12 21.62
N ASN A 252 8.95 -0.99 22.56
CA ASN A 252 10.28 -1.62 22.50
C ASN A 252 11.08 -1.26 21.23
N VAL A 253 11.04 0.01 20.84
CA VAL A 253 11.73 0.54 19.66
C VAL A 253 13.04 1.20 20.09
N THR A 254 14.15 0.86 19.41
CA THR A 254 15.47 1.48 19.63
C THR A 254 16.14 1.82 18.30
N GLU A 255 16.97 2.85 18.28
CA GLU A 255 17.89 3.13 17.17
C GLU A 255 19.23 2.47 17.43
N GLU A 256 19.79 1.81 16.41
CA GLU A 256 21.03 1.05 16.51
C GLU A 256 21.98 1.37 15.34
N ASP A 257 23.26 1.03 15.48
CA ASP A 257 24.25 1.14 14.39
C ASP A 257 24.20 -0.11 13.51
N SER A 258 23.96 0.05 12.20
CA SER A 258 23.93 -1.05 11.24
C SER A 258 25.20 -1.89 11.22
N ARG A 259 26.34 -1.40 11.70
CA ARG A 259 27.60 -2.18 11.82
C ARG A 259 27.48 -3.30 12.84
N GLU A 260 26.69 -3.10 13.89
CA GLU A 260 26.53 -4.05 14.99
C GLU A 260 25.41 -5.08 14.72
N TYR A 261 24.45 -4.76 13.86
CA TYR A 261 23.26 -5.59 13.64
C TYR A 261 23.09 -5.99 12.17
N VAL A 262 23.33 -7.27 11.89
CA VAL A 262 23.12 -7.88 10.56
C VAL A 262 21.72 -7.68 10.02
N GLY A 263 20.71 -7.65 10.90
CA GLY A 263 19.32 -7.50 10.50
C GLY A 263 19.01 -6.14 9.88
N LEU A 264 19.68 -5.06 10.32
CA LEU A 264 19.56 -3.75 9.68
C LEU A 264 20.10 -3.80 8.25
N ARG A 265 21.27 -4.40 8.06
CA ARG A 265 21.86 -4.59 6.73
C ARG A 265 21.01 -5.51 5.84
N MET A 266 20.35 -6.51 6.41
CA MET A 266 19.37 -7.34 5.69
C MET A 266 18.14 -6.55 5.24
N ALA A 267 17.59 -5.69 6.10
CA ALA A 267 16.47 -4.81 5.77
C ALA A 267 16.83 -3.84 4.62
N ASP A 268 17.98 -3.16 4.74
CA ASP A 268 18.55 -2.27 3.71
C ASP A 268 18.66 -2.98 2.35
N MET A 269 19.32 -4.14 2.34
CA MET A 269 19.57 -4.91 1.13
C MET A 269 18.27 -5.38 0.46
N LEU A 270 17.26 -5.78 1.25
CA LEU A 270 15.96 -6.18 0.74
C LEU A 270 15.20 -5.00 0.13
N VAL A 271 15.00 -3.92 0.89
CA VAL A 271 14.22 -2.77 0.42
C VAL A 271 14.92 -2.08 -0.75
N GLY A 272 16.24 -2.03 -0.73
CA GLY A 272 17.05 -1.51 -1.83
C GLY A 272 16.93 -2.32 -3.12
N LEU A 273 16.93 -3.66 -3.05
CA LEU A 273 16.68 -4.50 -4.22
C LEU A 273 15.29 -4.24 -4.82
N ILE A 274 14.26 -4.23 -3.98
CA ILE A 274 12.87 -3.96 -4.41
C ILE A 274 12.79 -2.57 -5.06
N SER A 275 13.34 -1.55 -4.40
CA SER A 275 13.34 -0.17 -4.89
C SER A 275 14.00 -0.01 -6.26
N ARG A 276 15.19 -0.60 -6.46
CA ARG A 276 15.91 -0.49 -7.74
C ARG A 276 15.15 -1.15 -8.89
N LEU A 277 14.50 -2.30 -8.63
CA LEU A 277 13.70 -2.98 -9.64
C LEU A 277 12.40 -2.20 -9.93
N MET A 278 11.72 -1.70 -8.90
CA MET A 278 10.54 -0.83 -9.05
C MET A 278 10.85 0.46 -9.83
N GLN A 279 11.97 1.11 -9.54
CA GLN A 279 12.42 2.30 -10.26
C GLN A 279 12.65 2.03 -11.74
N SER A 280 13.35 0.95 -12.06
CA SER A 280 13.61 0.59 -13.46
C SER A 280 12.33 0.26 -14.21
N LEU A 281 11.41 -0.45 -13.56
CA LEU A 281 10.10 -0.76 -14.10
C LEU A 281 9.30 0.52 -14.38
N LYS A 282 9.25 1.45 -13.41
CA LYS A 282 8.59 2.75 -13.56
C LYS A 282 9.17 3.55 -14.72
N ILE A 283 10.49 3.66 -14.81
CA ILE A 283 11.17 4.38 -15.90
C ILE A 283 10.80 3.78 -17.25
N SER A 284 10.70 2.45 -17.34
CA SER A 284 10.37 1.76 -18.59
C SER A 284 8.89 1.88 -18.98
N LEU A 285 7.98 2.01 -17.99
CA LEU A 285 6.54 2.16 -18.22
C LEU A 285 6.11 3.62 -18.40
N ASN A 286 6.91 4.57 -17.93
CA ASN A 286 6.62 6.00 -18.10
C ASN A 286 6.92 6.44 -19.54
N GLY A 287 5.87 6.86 -20.24
CA GLY A 287 6.01 7.48 -21.56
C GLY A 287 6.67 8.85 -21.49
N ASP A 288 7.46 9.20 -22.51
CA ASP A 288 7.87 10.58 -22.72
C ASP A 288 6.74 11.36 -23.39
N TYR A 289 6.11 12.25 -22.61
CA TYR A 289 5.02 13.13 -23.06
C TYR A 289 5.49 14.55 -23.38
N LYS A 290 6.80 14.85 -23.39
CA LYS A 290 7.33 16.20 -23.66
C LYS A 290 6.93 16.73 -25.03
N ASP A 291 6.89 15.85 -26.03
CA ASP A 291 6.49 16.19 -27.40
C ASP A 291 4.96 16.22 -27.60
N GLY A 292 4.18 16.01 -26.54
CA GLY A 292 2.71 15.97 -26.57
C GLY A 292 2.10 14.76 -27.30
N LYS A 293 2.92 13.85 -27.84
CA LYS A 293 2.45 12.69 -28.58
C LYS A 293 1.80 11.66 -27.66
N ILE A 294 0.54 11.33 -27.95
CA ILE A 294 -0.17 10.25 -27.28
C ILE A 294 0.21 8.94 -27.94
N LYS A 295 1.00 8.13 -27.24
CA LYS A 295 1.36 6.78 -27.65
C LYS A 295 1.20 5.81 -26.48
N LYS A 296 0.97 4.55 -26.84
CA LYS A 296 1.05 3.44 -25.90
C LYS A 296 2.52 3.23 -25.52
N THR A 297 2.81 3.14 -24.23
CA THR A 297 4.13 2.77 -23.72
C THR A 297 4.08 1.32 -23.28
N LEU A 298 5.07 0.54 -23.70
CA LEU A 298 5.24 -0.87 -23.39
C LEU A 298 6.65 -1.07 -22.85
N LEU A 299 6.86 -2.14 -22.09
CA LEU A 299 8.21 -2.60 -21.79
C LEU A 299 8.94 -2.97 -23.08
N ASP A 300 10.25 -2.78 -23.09
CA ASP A 300 11.11 -3.32 -24.14
C ASP A 300 11.07 -4.86 -24.12
N SER A 301 11.07 -5.51 -25.29
CA SER A 301 11.02 -6.98 -25.37
C SER A 301 12.22 -7.64 -24.67
N GLY A 302 13.34 -6.91 -24.52
CA GLY A 302 14.51 -7.31 -23.76
C GLY A 302 14.26 -7.58 -22.27
N TRP A 303 13.19 -7.03 -21.66
CA TRP A 303 12.77 -7.40 -20.29
C TRP A 303 12.45 -8.88 -20.14
N PHE A 304 12.06 -9.53 -21.23
CA PHE A 304 11.62 -10.92 -21.29
C PHE A 304 12.68 -11.84 -21.92
N ALA A 305 13.78 -11.29 -22.43
CA ALA A 305 14.90 -12.05 -23.00
C ALA A 305 15.78 -12.63 -21.88
N LEU A 306 15.22 -13.56 -21.11
CA LEU A 306 15.83 -14.15 -19.93
C LEU A 306 16.51 -15.48 -20.26
N ASN A 307 17.59 -15.80 -19.55
CA ASN A 307 18.07 -17.16 -19.40
C ASN A 307 17.47 -17.82 -18.14
N GLN A 308 17.72 -19.12 -17.96
CA GLN A 308 17.13 -19.88 -16.86
C GLN A 308 17.51 -19.37 -15.46
N LYS A 309 18.74 -18.86 -15.29
CA LYS A 309 19.14 -18.27 -14.00
C LYS A 309 18.38 -16.97 -13.72
N GLN A 310 18.24 -16.10 -14.71
CA GLN A 310 17.53 -14.82 -14.58
C GLN A 310 16.04 -15.03 -14.27
N LEU A 311 15.40 -15.98 -14.94
CA LEU A 311 14.04 -16.40 -14.61
C LEU A 311 13.97 -17.03 -13.21
N GLY A 312 14.94 -17.87 -12.86
CA GLY A 312 15.07 -18.46 -11.52
C GLY A 312 15.14 -17.42 -10.41
N LEU A 313 15.86 -16.31 -10.64
CA LEU A 313 15.92 -15.20 -9.69
C LEU A 313 14.56 -14.49 -9.53
N TYR A 314 13.81 -14.26 -10.61
CA TYR A 314 12.43 -13.75 -10.50
C TYR A 314 11.54 -14.69 -9.68
N LYS A 315 11.61 -16.00 -9.92
CA LYS A 315 10.83 -17.01 -9.17
C LYS A 315 11.19 -17.04 -7.69
N LYS A 316 12.49 -16.94 -7.35
CA LYS A 316 12.95 -16.82 -5.97
C LYS A 316 12.41 -15.56 -5.31
N LEU A 317 12.51 -14.41 -5.98
CA LEU A 317 12.00 -13.15 -5.44
C LEU A 317 10.47 -13.19 -5.28
N TYR A 318 9.74 -13.78 -6.24
CA TYR A 318 8.31 -14.03 -6.12
C TYR A 318 7.97 -14.90 -4.91
N GLN A 319 8.72 -15.98 -4.66
CA GLN A 319 8.52 -16.82 -3.49
C GLN A 319 8.69 -16.00 -2.19
N VAL A 320 9.76 -15.21 -2.10
CA VAL A 320 10.06 -14.38 -0.94
C VAL A 320 9.00 -13.29 -0.70
N ILE A 321 8.58 -12.59 -1.75
CA ILE A 321 7.67 -11.44 -1.64
C ILE A 321 6.20 -11.86 -1.58
N CYS A 322 5.78 -12.85 -2.38
CA CYS A 322 4.38 -13.16 -2.59
C CYS A 322 3.90 -14.48 -1.97
N ARG A 323 4.78 -15.37 -1.48
CA ARG A 323 4.38 -16.70 -0.97
C ARG A 323 4.82 -16.98 0.46
N ASN A 324 6.07 -16.72 0.81
CA ASN A 324 6.55 -16.91 2.17
C ASN A 324 5.82 -15.97 3.11
N ASN A 325 5.44 -16.42 4.31
CA ASN A 325 4.79 -15.58 5.33
C ASN A 325 3.58 -14.82 4.76
N ASP A 326 2.60 -15.56 4.23
CA ASP A 326 1.38 -15.06 3.57
C ASP A 326 0.43 -14.39 4.57
N TYR A 327 0.84 -13.19 5.02
CA TYR A 327 0.08 -12.29 5.87
C TYR A 327 -0.48 -11.15 5.03
N TRP A 328 -1.70 -10.74 5.32
CA TRP A 328 -2.37 -9.64 4.63
C TRP A 328 -1.58 -8.34 4.73
N TYR A 329 -1.05 -8.03 5.91
CA TYR A 329 -0.30 -6.80 6.17
C TYR A 329 1.21 -6.93 5.92
N LYS A 330 1.65 -7.95 5.18
CA LYS A 330 3.04 -8.09 4.74
C LYS A 330 3.52 -6.90 3.89
N SER A 331 2.63 -6.34 3.08
CA SER A 331 2.90 -5.14 2.30
C SER A 331 1.89 -4.06 2.63
N TYR A 332 2.34 -2.81 2.72
CA TYR A 332 1.45 -1.68 3.02
C TYR A 332 1.72 -0.49 2.09
N ALA A 333 0.66 0.17 1.64
CA ALA A 333 0.76 1.28 0.71
C ALA A 333 -0.41 2.25 0.85
N GLY A 334 -0.22 3.44 0.30
CA GLY A 334 -1.25 4.48 0.19
C GLY A 334 -2.32 4.19 -0.87
N ILE A 335 -3.11 5.21 -1.18
CA ILE A 335 -4.12 5.16 -2.24
C ILE A 335 -3.47 5.07 -3.62
N TYR A 336 -2.29 5.67 -3.81
CA TYR A 336 -1.53 5.59 -5.05
C TYR A 336 -0.44 4.53 -4.93
N SER A 337 -0.77 3.31 -5.36
CA SER A 337 0.10 2.13 -5.25
C SER A 337 0.49 1.53 -6.61
N ASP A 338 0.40 2.28 -7.70
CA ASP A 338 0.57 1.77 -9.07
C ASP A 338 1.92 1.09 -9.30
N ASP A 339 3.00 1.71 -8.83
CA ASP A 339 4.35 1.17 -9.00
C ASP A 339 4.52 -0.16 -8.24
N LEU A 340 3.91 -0.28 -7.05
CA LEU A 340 3.90 -1.51 -6.27
C LEU A 340 3.07 -2.61 -6.96
N VAL A 341 1.88 -2.27 -7.46
CA VAL A 341 1.01 -3.20 -8.20
C VAL A 341 1.72 -3.69 -9.47
N ALA A 342 2.39 -2.80 -10.20
CA ALA A 342 3.16 -3.16 -11.38
C ALA A 342 4.31 -4.10 -11.03
N PHE A 343 5.05 -3.83 -9.96
CA PHE A 343 6.13 -4.72 -9.51
C PHE A 343 5.63 -6.11 -9.11
N VAL A 344 4.56 -6.21 -8.32
CA VAL A 344 3.98 -7.51 -7.95
C VAL A 344 3.44 -8.24 -9.18
N ALA A 345 2.81 -7.52 -10.10
CA ALA A 345 2.36 -8.07 -11.38
C ALA A 345 3.53 -8.61 -12.22
N LEU A 346 4.67 -7.91 -12.25
CA LEU A 346 5.87 -8.39 -12.93
C LEU A 346 6.37 -9.71 -12.32
N LEU A 347 6.44 -9.81 -10.99
CA LEU A 347 6.86 -11.05 -10.33
C LEU A 347 5.90 -12.21 -10.64
N GLN A 348 4.59 -11.97 -10.57
CA GLN A 348 3.57 -12.97 -10.93
C GLN A 348 3.68 -13.39 -12.40
N PHE A 349 3.88 -12.41 -13.29
CA PHE A 349 4.05 -12.65 -14.71
C PHE A 349 5.35 -13.42 -15.00
N MET A 350 6.47 -13.12 -14.35
CA MET A 350 7.67 -13.94 -14.57
C MET A 350 7.52 -15.35 -13.98
N ASN A 351 6.82 -15.48 -12.85
CA ASN A 351 6.64 -16.77 -12.19
C ASN A 351 5.73 -17.75 -12.94
N HIS A 352 4.82 -17.29 -13.81
CA HIS A 352 3.90 -18.20 -14.51
C HIS A 352 4.57 -19.08 -15.57
N PHE A 353 5.70 -18.62 -16.14
CA PHE A 353 6.46 -19.41 -17.10
C PHE A 353 7.15 -20.58 -16.40
N SER A 354 7.17 -21.75 -17.03
CA SER A 354 7.87 -22.94 -16.56
C SER A 354 9.38 -22.78 -16.66
N ASP A 355 9.88 -22.32 -17.82
CA ASP A 355 11.29 -22.08 -18.11
C ASP A 355 11.50 -20.89 -19.07
N ALA A 356 12.76 -20.56 -19.34
CA ALA A 356 13.12 -19.45 -20.22
C ALA A 356 12.83 -19.71 -21.71
N GLU A 357 12.75 -20.97 -22.14
CA GLU A 357 12.44 -21.31 -23.54
C GLU A 357 10.98 -21.02 -23.88
N GLU A 358 10.07 -21.24 -22.91
CA GLU A 358 8.65 -20.91 -23.03
C GLU A 358 8.42 -19.45 -23.43
N ILE A 359 9.22 -18.52 -22.87
CA ILE A 359 9.14 -17.08 -23.17
C ILE A 359 9.52 -16.79 -24.63
N CYS A 360 10.56 -17.47 -25.12
CA CYS A 360 11.20 -17.21 -26.41
C CYS A 360 10.53 -17.91 -27.60
N SER A 361 9.95 -19.11 -27.40
CA SER A 361 9.62 -20.09 -28.44
C SER A 361 8.70 -19.62 -29.60
N SER A 362 8.03 -18.46 -29.50
CA SER A 362 7.40 -17.77 -30.66
C SER A 362 6.80 -16.40 -30.32
N LYS A 363 6.98 -15.89 -29.10
CA LYS A 363 6.15 -14.78 -28.56
C LYS A 363 6.95 -13.69 -27.85
N LEU A 364 8.28 -13.66 -27.94
CA LEU A 364 9.10 -12.68 -27.23
C LEU A 364 8.65 -11.22 -27.50
N GLU A 365 8.42 -10.88 -28.77
CA GLU A 365 7.94 -9.56 -29.18
C GLU A 365 6.51 -9.23 -28.69
N MET A 366 5.72 -10.25 -28.33
CA MET A 366 4.37 -10.09 -27.79
C MET A 366 4.34 -10.07 -26.25
N GLN A 367 5.44 -10.43 -25.58
CA GLN A 367 5.48 -10.41 -24.11
C GLN A 367 5.22 -9.02 -23.52
N PRO A 368 5.72 -7.92 -24.10
CA PRO A 368 5.33 -6.58 -23.65
C PRO A 368 3.82 -6.34 -23.67
N GLU A 369 3.13 -6.84 -24.71
CA GLU A 369 1.68 -6.70 -24.85
C GLU A 369 0.92 -7.52 -23.81
N TYR A 370 1.33 -8.77 -23.59
CA TYR A 370 0.73 -9.64 -22.58
C TYR A 370 0.94 -9.13 -21.16
N TYR A 371 2.15 -8.67 -20.84
CA TYR A 371 2.42 -8.04 -19.57
C TYR A 371 1.60 -6.76 -19.38
N ASN A 372 1.52 -5.90 -20.41
CA ASN A 372 0.72 -4.68 -20.36
C ASN A 372 -0.76 -4.98 -20.11
N ALA A 373 -1.34 -5.98 -20.78
CA ALA A 373 -2.71 -6.40 -20.52
C ALA A 373 -2.88 -6.89 -19.07
N PHE A 374 -1.96 -7.72 -18.59
CA PHE A 374 -1.98 -8.26 -17.24
C PHE A 374 -1.87 -7.18 -16.16
N VAL A 375 -0.90 -6.26 -16.27
CA VAL A 375 -0.71 -5.19 -15.28
C VAL A 375 -1.86 -4.18 -15.29
N CYS A 376 -2.42 -3.85 -16.47
CA CYS A 376 -3.60 -2.98 -16.56
C CYS A 376 -4.82 -3.60 -15.88
N GLU A 377 -4.99 -4.92 -15.97
CA GLU A 377 -6.05 -5.64 -15.25
C GLU A 377 -5.85 -5.54 -13.73
N ARG A 378 -4.64 -5.80 -13.22
CA ARG A 378 -4.31 -5.70 -11.79
C ARG A 378 -4.48 -4.27 -11.26
N LEU A 379 -4.07 -3.25 -12.03
CA LEU A 379 -4.30 -1.84 -11.70
C LEU A 379 -5.79 -1.51 -11.65
N SER A 380 -6.58 -2.00 -12.60
CA SER A 380 -8.04 -1.81 -12.62
C SER A 380 -8.73 -2.47 -11.43
N GLU A 381 -8.30 -3.66 -11.03
CA GLU A 381 -8.79 -4.33 -9.82
C GLU A 381 -8.46 -3.52 -8.55
N ARG A 382 -7.20 -3.08 -8.41
CA ARG A 382 -6.79 -2.24 -7.28
C ARG A 382 -7.62 -0.96 -7.21
N TYR A 383 -7.85 -0.35 -8.37
CA TYR A 383 -8.66 0.86 -8.50
C TYR A 383 -10.11 0.66 -8.06
N LYS A 384 -10.71 -0.49 -8.38
CA LYS A 384 -12.05 -0.85 -7.90
C LYS A 384 -12.08 -1.08 -6.39
N ILE A 385 -11.05 -1.73 -5.84
CA ILE A 385 -10.96 -2.00 -4.38
C ILE A 385 -10.90 -0.69 -3.59
N MET A 386 -10.18 0.32 -4.08
CA MET A 386 -10.07 1.64 -3.43
C MET A 386 -11.41 2.38 -3.26
N ARG A 387 -12.44 2.02 -4.04
CA ARG A 387 -13.79 2.58 -3.87
C ARG A 387 -14.47 2.12 -2.58
N ASN A 388 -14.03 0.99 -2.02
CA ASN A 388 -14.58 0.47 -0.77
C ASN A 388 -14.01 1.26 0.41
N LYS A 389 -14.85 2.06 1.07
CA LYS A 389 -14.44 2.90 2.21
C LYS A 389 -14.51 2.17 3.54
N LEU A 390 -15.01 0.93 3.55
CA LEU A 390 -15.01 0.13 4.76
C LEU A 390 -13.57 -0.25 5.15
N PRO A 391 -13.16 0.09 6.37
CA PRO A 391 -11.85 -0.31 6.88
C PRO A 391 -11.75 -1.83 6.98
N ILE A 392 -10.58 -2.35 6.61
CA ILE A 392 -10.19 -3.73 6.89
C ILE A 392 -9.33 -3.69 8.15
N ASP A 393 -9.78 -4.38 9.19
CA ASP A 393 -9.01 -4.55 10.43
C ASP A 393 -8.63 -6.01 10.65
N PRO A 394 -7.38 -6.29 11.02
CA PRO A 394 -6.95 -7.64 11.35
C PRO A 394 -7.69 -8.12 12.59
N ILE A 395 -8.27 -9.31 12.51
CA ILE A 395 -8.67 -10.07 13.68
C ILE A 395 -7.46 -10.92 14.06
N ALA A 396 -6.98 -10.78 15.30
CA ALA A 396 -5.86 -11.57 15.79
C ALA A 396 -6.13 -13.07 15.57
N ASN A 397 -5.16 -13.77 14.99
CA ASN A 397 -5.24 -15.20 14.81
C ASN A 397 -4.86 -15.92 16.12
N ASP A 398 -5.80 -15.87 17.08
CA ASP A 398 -5.66 -16.49 18.39
C ASP A 398 -6.74 -17.56 18.65
N ASP A 399 -6.52 -18.38 19.68
CA ASP A 399 -7.45 -19.42 20.10
C ASP A 399 -8.68 -18.85 20.85
N LYS A 400 -8.86 -17.52 20.90
CA LYS A 400 -10.01 -16.94 21.59
C LYS A 400 -11.29 -17.18 20.79
N ASP A 401 -12.39 -17.29 21.50
CA ASP A 401 -13.72 -17.52 20.92
C ASP A 401 -14.42 -16.23 20.47
N CYS A 402 -13.83 -15.06 20.74
CA CYS A 402 -14.38 -13.75 20.44
C CYS A 402 -13.30 -12.73 20.07
N PHE A 403 -13.72 -11.65 19.42
CA PHE A 403 -12.92 -10.45 19.20
C PHE A 403 -13.75 -9.21 19.57
N TYR A 404 -13.14 -8.02 19.52
CA TYR A 404 -13.83 -6.75 19.77
C TYR A 404 -13.91 -5.97 18.46
N ASN A 405 -15.09 -5.44 18.14
CA ASN A 405 -15.25 -4.59 16.96
C ASN A 405 -14.71 -3.17 17.20
N GLN A 406 -14.72 -2.33 16.17
CA GLN A 406 -14.21 -0.95 16.23
C GLN A 406 -14.91 -0.05 17.25
N ARG A 407 -16.12 -0.41 17.66
CA ARG A 407 -16.86 0.30 18.71
C ARG A 407 -16.59 -0.25 20.10
N GLY A 408 -15.73 -1.26 20.24
CA GLY A 408 -15.39 -1.88 21.53
C GLY A 408 -16.38 -2.94 22.00
N ALA A 409 -17.31 -3.39 21.14
CA ALA A 409 -18.26 -4.44 21.51
C ALA A 409 -17.69 -5.83 21.26
N LYS A 410 -17.94 -6.76 22.18
CA LYS A 410 -17.56 -8.18 22.06
C LYS A 410 -18.39 -8.86 20.97
N VAL A 411 -17.71 -9.52 20.03
CA VAL A 411 -18.31 -10.31 18.95
C VAL A 411 -17.77 -11.73 19.00
N TYR A 412 -18.66 -12.71 19.09
CA TYR A 412 -18.27 -14.13 19.08
C TYR A 412 -17.92 -14.61 17.66
N LYS A 413 -16.86 -15.42 17.54
CA LYS A 413 -16.49 -16.10 16.28
C LYS A 413 -17.58 -17.10 15.87
N ASP A 414 -18.18 -17.80 16.85
CA ASP A 414 -19.45 -18.52 16.66
C ASP A 414 -20.63 -17.56 16.88
N ILE A 415 -21.22 -17.15 15.77
CA ILE A 415 -22.31 -16.18 15.71
C ILE A 415 -23.58 -16.65 16.47
N ASN A 416 -23.78 -17.95 16.67
CA ASN A 416 -24.93 -18.48 17.41
C ASN A 416 -24.89 -18.11 18.90
N ARG A 417 -23.70 -17.82 19.43
CA ARG A 417 -23.50 -17.36 20.80
C ARG A 417 -23.82 -15.88 20.99
N GLN A 418 -23.99 -15.13 19.89
CA GLN A 418 -24.38 -13.73 19.95
C GLN A 418 -25.89 -13.63 20.25
N SER A 419 -26.26 -12.82 21.24
CA SER A 419 -27.66 -12.57 21.60
C SER A 419 -28.41 -11.84 20.48
N MET A 420 -29.70 -12.13 20.33
CA MET A 420 -30.61 -11.31 19.51
C MET A 420 -30.87 -9.97 20.18
N LEU A 421 -31.07 -8.92 19.39
CA LEU A 421 -31.50 -7.62 19.90
C LEU A 421 -32.86 -7.78 20.62
N PRO A 422 -33.02 -7.28 21.86
CA PRO A 422 -34.26 -7.45 22.62
C PRO A 422 -35.36 -6.53 22.05
N LEU A 423 -36.14 -7.06 21.11
CA LEU A 423 -37.26 -6.37 20.49
C LEU A 423 -38.59 -6.78 21.14
N HIS A 424 -39.46 -5.81 21.38
CA HIS A 424 -40.87 -6.02 21.73
C HIS A 424 -41.79 -5.52 20.61
N SER A 425 -43.04 -5.99 20.60
CA SER A 425 -44.05 -5.49 19.66
C SER A 425 -44.31 -4.00 19.91
N GLY A 426 -44.43 -3.23 18.84
CA GLY A 426 -44.44 -1.77 18.89
C GLY A 426 -43.12 -1.19 18.41
N GLN A 427 -42.68 -0.10 19.03
CA GLN A 427 -41.51 0.66 18.60
C GLN A 427 -40.38 0.54 19.64
N ASN A 428 -39.16 0.24 19.16
CA ASN A 428 -37.98 0.03 20.00
C ASN A 428 -36.90 1.03 19.58
N GLU A 429 -36.64 2.05 20.40
CA GLU A 429 -35.58 3.02 20.13
C GLU A 429 -34.25 2.54 20.74
N PHE A 430 -33.19 2.54 19.93
CA PHE A 430 -31.83 2.29 20.39
C PHE A 430 -30.86 3.36 19.87
N TYR A 431 -29.84 3.67 20.67
CA TYR A 431 -28.70 4.45 20.19
C TYR A 431 -27.69 3.51 19.53
N VAL A 432 -27.69 3.47 18.20
CA VAL A 432 -26.88 2.57 17.38
C VAL A 432 -25.51 3.20 17.11
N LEU A 433 -24.45 2.44 17.39
CA LEU A 433 -23.04 2.83 17.20
C LEU A 433 -22.47 2.37 15.86
N SER A 434 -22.91 1.21 15.38
CA SER A 434 -22.53 0.64 14.07
C SER A 434 -23.46 -0.50 13.67
N VAL A 435 -23.57 -0.73 12.36
CA VAL A 435 -24.30 -1.84 11.75
C VAL A 435 -23.34 -2.59 10.82
N GLY A 436 -23.47 -3.91 10.72
CA GLY A 436 -22.58 -4.72 9.90
C GLY A 436 -23.05 -6.16 9.73
N PHE A 437 -22.16 -7.00 9.23
CA PHE A 437 -22.42 -8.43 9.05
C PHE A 437 -21.39 -9.27 9.77
N SER A 438 -21.82 -10.43 10.25
CA SER A 438 -20.91 -11.52 10.61
C SER A 438 -20.27 -12.12 9.35
N ARG A 439 -19.23 -12.95 9.52
CA ARG A 439 -18.60 -13.69 8.42
C ARG A 439 -19.59 -14.56 7.63
N ASN A 440 -20.68 -15.02 8.27
CA ASN A 440 -21.70 -15.86 7.65
C ASN A 440 -22.86 -15.05 7.04
N GLY A 441 -22.73 -13.72 6.95
CA GLY A 441 -23.76 -12.85 6.37
C GLY A 441 -24.95 -12.55 7.30
N ILE A 442 -24.88 -12.93 8.59
CA ILE A 442 -25.93 -12.60 9.57
C ILE A 442 -25.83 -11.12 9.95
N PRO A 443 -26.93 -10.34 9.92
CA PRO A 443 -26.93 -8.93 10.25
C PRO A 443 -26.66 -8.69 11.73
N LEU A 444 -25.83 -7.69 12.00
CA LEU A 444 -25.37 -7.30 13.34
C LEU A 444 -25.62 -5.82 13.58
N VAL A 445 -25.98 -5.49 14.81
CA VAL A 445 -26.05 -4.11 15.30
C VAL A 445 -25.25 -3.98 16.58
N THR A 446 -24.48 -2.91 16.69
CA THR A 446 -23.85 -2.50 17.95
C THR A 446 -24.58 -1.29 18.49
N ILE A 447 -25.08 -1.37 19.71
CA ILE A 447 -25.78 -0.30 20.40
C ILE A 447 -25.00 0.16 21.63
N SER A 448 -25.29 1.37 22.09
CA SER A 448 -24.89 1.82 23.42
C SER A 448 -25.94 1.37 24.43
N GLU A 449 -25.57 0.45 25.32
CA GLU A 449 -26.43 -0.02 26.40
C GLU A 449 -25.73 0.27 27.73
N ASN A 450 -26.33 1.12 28.58
CA ASN A 450 -25.71 1.61 29.81
C ASN A 450 -24.30 2.20 29.57
N GLU A 451 -24.16 3.03 28.52
CA GLU A 451 -22.89 3.63 28.08
C GLU A 451 -21.81 2.62 27.68
N GLN A 452 -22.17 1.35 27.49
CA GLN A 452 -21.26 0.29 27.06
C GLN A 452 -21.66 -0.23 25.67
N PRO A 453 -20.70 -0.35 24.74
CA PRO A 453 -20.94 -0.94 23.43
C PRO A 453 -21.31 -2.42 23.54
N LYS A 454 -22.50 -2.80 23.03
CA LYS A 454 -22.93 -4.20 22.96
C LYS A 454 -23.38 -4.56 21.55
N CYS A 455 -22.88 -5.69 21.05
CA CYS A 455 -23.23 -6.24 19.74
C CYS A 455 -24.38 -7.24 19.88
N TYR A 456 -25.32 -7.20 18.95
CA TYR A 456 -26.48 -8.07 18.88
C TYR A 456 -26.68 -8.56 17.45
N ARG A 457 -27.23 -9.77 17.31
CA ARG A 457 -27.83 -10.21 16.05
C ARG A 457 -29.14 -9.45 15.82
N LEU A 458 -29.36 -9.05 14.58
CA LEU A 458 -30.66 -8.59 14.11
C LEU A 458 -31.46 -9.76 13.53
N PRO A 459 -32.80 -9.72 13.61
CA PRO A 459 -33.67 -10.56 12.77
C PRO A 459 -33.31 -10.45 11.28
N ASP A 460 -33.47 -11.55 10.55
CA ASP A 460 -33.13 -11.62 9.12
C ASP A 460 -33.99 -10.65 8.27
N GLU A 461 -35.17 -10.28 8.77
CA GLU A 461 -36.07 -9.30 8.16
C GLU A 461 -35.45 -7.89 8.09
N TYR A 462 -34.44 -7.58 8.90
CA TYR A 462 -33.66 -6.35 8.80
C TYR A 462 -32.43 -6.48 7.88
N GLY A 463 -32.24 -7.62 7.21
CA GLY A 463 -31.10 -7.90 6.35
C GLY A 463 -30.94 -6.88 5.21
N ASP A 464 -32.03 -6.54 4.52
CA ASP A 464 -32.00 -5.59 3.40
C ASP A 464 -31.62 -4.17 3.84
N TRP A 465 -32.18 -3.71 4.96
CA TRP A 465 -31.79 -2.43 5.56
C TRP A 465 -30.32 -2.44 5.98
N THR A 466 -29.87 -3.53 6.62
CA THR A 466 -28.47 -3.72 7.02
C THR A 466 -27.55 -3.63 5.80
N MET A 467 -27.91 -4.29 4.69
CA MET A 467 -27.15 -4.20 3.43
C MET A 467 -27.10 -2.77 2.90
N THR A 468 -28.21 -2.04 2.94
CA THR A 468 -28.29 -0.66 2.46
C THR A 468 -27.39 0.27 3.28
N VAL A 469 -27.48 0.25 4.61
CA VAL A 469 -26.65 1.13 5.45
C VAL A 469 -25.17 0.77 5.42
N VAL A 470 -24.84 -0.53 5.29
CA VAL A 470 -23.45 -0.98 5.07
C VAL A 470 -22.95 -0.54 3.68
N GLY A 471 -23.81 -0.58 2.67
CA GLY A 471 -23.51 -0.07 1.33
C GLY A 471 -23.19 1.43 1.34
N PHE A 472 -23.99 2.23 2.05
CA PHE A 472 -23.73 3.66 2.23
C PHE A 472 -22.42 3.90 2.98
N ALA A 473 -22.14 3.16 4.05
CA ALA A 473 -20.86 3.23 4.74
C ALA A 473 -19.68 2.86 3.82
N ASN A 474 -19.87 1.89 2.94
CA ASN A 474 -18.87 1.50 1.94
C ASN A 474 -18.64 2.57 0.86
N MET A 475 -19.59 3.48 0.65
CA MET A 475 -19.42 4.67 -0.19
C MET A 475 -18.86 5.88 0.58
N GLY A 476 -18.65 5.76 1.89
CA GLY A 476 -18.08 6.81 2.74
C GLY A 476 -19.09 7.56 3.62
N GLU A 477 -20.39 7.23 3.52
CA GLU A 477 -21.40 7.87 4.37
C GLU A 477 -21.29 7.44 5.84
N ARG A 478 -21.47 8.40 6.74
CA ARG A 478 -21.38 8.17 8.19
C ARG A 478 -22.74 8.31 8.85
N LEU A 479 -23.59 7.31 8.67
CA LEU A 479 -24.94 7.28 9.26
C LEU A 479 -24.96 7.01 10.77
N PHE A 480 -23.90 6.43 11.33
CA PHE A 480 -23.83 6.07 12.74
C PHE A 480 -22.59 6.70 13.40
N PRO A 481 -22.69 7.14 14.67
CA PRO A 481 -23.76 6.82 15.63
C PRO A 481 -25.05 7.64 15.45
N ALA A 482 -26.21 7.01 15.62
CA ALA A 482 -27.52 7.66 15.50
C ALA A 482 -28.59 6.94 16.33
N LYS A 483 -29.70 7.62 16.61
CA LYS A 483 -30.90 6.97 17.16
C LYS A 483 -31.60 6.21 16.03
N VAL A 484 -32.02 4.99 16.33
CA VAL A 484 -32.70 4.11 15.36
C VAL A 484 -33.93 3.50 16.00
N LEU A 485 -35.05 3.57 15.30
CA LEU A 485 -36.34 3.03 15.72
C LEU A 485 -36.60 1.70 15.00
N PHE A 486 -36.52 0.59 15.72
CA PHE A 486 -36.90 -0.73 15.22
C PHE A 486 -38.35 -1.02 15.59
N SER A 487 -39.23 -1.15 14.60
CA SER A 487 -40.65 -1.37 14.82
C SER A 487 -41.08 -2.78 14.40
N LEU A 488 -41.86 -3.43 15.28
CA LEU A 488 -42.54 -4.70 15.03
C LEU A 488 -44.05 -4.48 15.20
N ILE A 489 -44.72 -4.12 14.10
CA ILE A 489 -46.14 -3.74 14.07
C ILE A 489 -46.86 -4.67 13.11
N ASP A 490 -47.89 -5.37 13.60
CA ASP A 490 -48.70 -6.31 12.80
C ASP A 490 -47.87 -7.35 12.03
N GLY A 491 -46.80 -7.86 12.65
CA GLY A 491 -45.88 -8.83 12.04
C GLY A 491 -44.93 -8.25 10.99
N ARG A 492 -44.90 -6.92 10.81
CA ARG A 492 -43.97 -6.23 9.90
C ARG A 492 -42.80 -5.65 10.68
N TYR A 493 -41.61 -5.86 10.12
CA TYR A 493 -40.36 -5.28 10.61
C TYR A 493 -40.08 -4.01 9.82
N LEU A 494 -40.05 -2.86 10.51
CA LEU A 494 -39.71 -1.55 9.95
C LEU A 494 -38.55 -0.96 10.75
N VAL A 495 -37.75 -0.11 10.10
CA VAL A 495 -36.58 0.51 10.72
C VAL A 495 -36.36 1.91 10.16
N ASP A 496 -36.23 2.88 11.06
CA ASP A 496 -36.02 4.29 10.73
C ASP A 496 -34.82 4.84 11.50
N ILE A 497 -33.94 5.59 10.81
CA ILE A 497 -32.88 6.37 11.46
C ILE A 497 -33.48 7.75 11.77
N LEU A 498 -33.43 8.16 13.05
CA LEU A 498 -34.11 9.35 13.59
C LEU A 498 -33.25 10.61 13.56
#